data_AF-A0A8T4I1L8-F1
#
_entry.id   AF-A0A8T4I1L8-F1
#
_cell.length_a   1.000
_cell.length_b   1.000
_cell.length_c   1.000
_cell.angle_alpha   90.00
_cell.angle_beta   90.00
_cell.angle_gamma   90.00
#
_symmetry.space_group_name_H-M   'P 1'
#
loop_
_entity.id
_entity.type
_entity.pdbx_description
1 polymer ?
#
loop_
_entity_poly.entity_id
_entity_poly.type
_entity_poly.pdbx_seq_one_letter_code
_entity_poly.pdbx_strand_id
1 'polypeptide(L)' 'AYHIQVTERYRPLGTPGWSKGVPCPWQPDGLGRGGLGIYNSESWTGWPISKAHLTNTIVHEVLHALGLDHPNTDLDGDG' A
#
# COMPACT_ATOMS: atom_id res chain seq x y z
N ALA A 1 -17.64 2.39 -3.01
CA ALA A 1 -17.01 1.51 -4.01
C ALA A 1 -16.62 0.23 -3.31
N TYR A 2 -16.88 -0.95 -3.90
CA TYR A 2 -16.57 -2.27 -3.33
C TYR A 2 -15.38 -2.91 -4.04
N HIS A 3 -14.37 -2.10 -4.36
CA HIS A 3 -13.32 -2.46 -5.29
C HIS A 3 -12.00 -1.87 -4.84
N ILE A 4 -10.94 -2.67 -4.95
CA ILE A 4 -9.56 -2.26 -4.76
C ILE A 4 -8.87 -2.38 -6.11
N GLN A 5 -8.31 -1.28 -6.61
CA GLN A 5 -7.44 -1.32 -7.77
C GLN A 5 -6.00 -1.54 -7.29
N VAL A 6 -5.33 -2.53 -7.85
CA VAL A 6 -3.88 -2.70 -7.68
C VAL A 6 -3.17 -2.10 -8.89
N THR A 7 -2.19 -1.26 -8.66
CA THR A 7 -1.45 -0.58 -9.73
C THR A 7 0.00 -0.33 -9.34
N GLU A 8 0.84 -0.13 -10.35
CA GLU A 8 2.23 0.25 -10.18
C GLU A 8 2.43 1.75 -10.35
N ARG A 9 3.37 2.35 -9.61
CA ARG A 9 3.83 3.73 -9.86
C ARG A 9 5.29 3.92 -9.43
N TYR A 10 6.00 4.81 -10.13
CA TYR A 10 7.32 5.27 -9.69
C TYR A 10 7.19 6.20 -8.49
N ARG A 11 7.79 5.82 -7.35
CA ARG A 11 7.81 6.57 -6.08
C ARG A 11 6.42 7.10 -5.65
N PRO A 12 5.47 6.22 -5.31
CA PRO A 12 4.14 6.58 -4.82
C PRO A 12 4.11 7.64 -3.72
N LEU A 13 5.11 7.62 -2.82
CA LEU A 13 5.28 8.57 -1.71
C LEU A 13 6.36 9.63 -1.96
N GLY A 14 6.95 9.69 -3.15
CA GLY A 14 8.12 10.53 -3.43
C GLY A 14 9.44 9.99 -2.86
N THR A 15 9.38 9.04 -1.93
CA THR A 15 10.54 8.37 -1.34
C THR A 15 10.87 7.07 -2.11
N PRO A 16 12.15 6.80 -2.44
CA PRO A 16 12.55 5.57 -3.12
C PRO A 16 12.24 4.32 -2.30
N GLY A 17 11.76 3.27 -2.95
CA GLY A 17 11.50 1.97 -2.30
C GLY A 17 10.12 1.81 -1.64
N TRP A 18 9.33 2.88 -1.53
CA TRP A 18 8.08 2.87 -0.76
C TRP A 18 6.84 2.66 -1.62
N SER A 19 5.95 1.79 -1.17
CA SER A 19 4.63 1.55 -1.76
C SER A 19 3.57 2.33 -0.98
N LYS A 20 2.30 2.26 -1.38
CA LYS A 20 1.22 2.97 -0.69
C LYS A 20 -0.13 2.31 -0.82
N GLY A 21 -0.82 2.12 0.30
CA GLY A 21 -2.23 1.80 0.36
C GLY A 21 -3.06 3.04 0.63
N VAL A 22 -4.18 3.18 -0.08
CA VAL A 22 -5.08 4.32 0.08
C VAL A 22 -6.51 3.83 0.14
N PRO A 23 -7.18 3.86 1.31
CA PRO A 23 -8.61 3.59 1.36
C PRO A 23 -9.38 4.68 0.61
N CYS A 24 -10.57 4.34 0.10
CA CYS A 24 -11.49 5.34 -0.45
C CYS A 24 -11.76 6.45 0.58
N PRO A 25 -12.02 7.70 0.17
CA PRO A 25 -12.38 8.75 1.11
C PRO A 25 -13.74 8.44 1.78
N TRP A 26 -13.93 8.97 2.99
CA TRP A 26 -15.18 8.93 3.77
C TRP A 26 -15.73 7.51 4.02
N GLN A 27 -14.86 6.53 4.27
CA GLN A 27 -15.31 5.21 4.72
C GLN A 27 -15.89 5.30 6.15
N PRO A 28 -16.93 4.52 6.47
CA PRO A 28 -17.33 4.33 7.85
C PRO A 28 -16.19 3.74 8.68
N ASP A 29 -16.07 4.17 9.94
CA ASP A 29 -15.05 3.67 10.86
C ASP A 29 -15.11 2.14 10.98
N GLY A 30 -13.92 1.52 10.95
CA GLY A 30 -13.77 0.07 11.06
C GLY A 30 -14.21 -0.72 9.83
N LEU A 31 -14.50 -0.08 8.69
CA LEU A 31 -14.93 -0.79 7.48
C LEU A 31 -14.44 -0.12 6.19
N GLY A 32 -13.19 -0.39 5.79
CA GLY A 32 -12.69 -0.04 4.47
C GLY A 32 -13.33 -0.93 3.40
N ARG A 33 -14.02 -0.32 2.43
CA ARG A 33 -14.78 -1.04 1.38
C ARG A 33 -14.09 -1.01 0.02
N GLY A 34 -12.95 -0.34 -0.11
CA GLY A 34 -12.26 -0.20 -1.39
C GLY A 34 -11.18 0.86 -1.33
N GLY A 35 -10.38 0.95 -2.38
CA GLY A 35 -9.23 1.84 -2.41
C GLY A 35 -8.23 1.52 -3.52
N LEU A 36 -6.99 1.92 -3.30
CA LEU A 36 -5.86 1.68 -4.18
C LEU A 36 -4.75 0.98 -3.40
N GLY A 37 -4.19 -0.09 -3.96
CA GLY A 37 -2.88 -0.61 -3.57
C GLY A 37 -1.87 -0.21 -4.64
N ILE A 38 -0.92 0.65 -4.29
CA ILE A 38 0.04 1.24 -5.23
C ILE A 38 1.44 0.73 -4.89
N TYR A 39 1.96 -0.21 -5.69
CA TYR A 39 3.31 -0.73 -5.45
C TYR A 39 4.37 0.07 -6.22
N ASN A 40 5.56 0.18 -5.64
CA ASN A 40 6.66 0.92 -6.25
C ASN A 40 7.24 0.20 -7.47
N SER A 41 7.30 0.88 -8.60
CA SER A 41 7.87 0.32 -9.83
C SER A 41 9.37 0.02 -9.71
N GLU A 42 10.08 0.68 -8.78
CA GLU A 42 11.51 0.43 -8.57
C GLU A 42 11.77 -0.97 -7.99
N SER A 43 10.77 -1.65 -7.40
CA SER A 43 10.92 -2.98 -6.79
C SER A 43 11.35 -4.09 -7.76
N TRP A 44 11.27 -3.86 -9.07
CA TRP A 44 11.72 -4.80 -10.09
C TRP A 44 13.11 -4.50 -10.65
N THR A 45 13.60 -3.28 -10.51
CA THR A 45 14.80 -2.82 -11.23
C THR A 45 15.76 -2.01 -10.36
N GLY A 46 15.31 -0.88 -9.80
CA GLY A 46 16.15 0.08 -9.08
C GLY A 46 16.32 -0.20 -7.58
N TRP A 47 15.35 -0.90 -6.98
CA TRP A 47 15.30 -1.28 -5.57
C TRP A 47 14.79 -2.72 -5.44
N PRO A 48 15.51 -3.70 -6.02
CA PRO A 48 15.03 -5.08 -6.04
C PRO A 48 14.93 -5.62 -4.61
N ILE A 49 13.74 -6.09 -4.27
CA ILE A 49 13.48 -6.81 -3.02
C ILE A 49 13.28 -8.29 -3.32
N SER A 50 13.39 -9.13 -2.29
CA SER A 50 13.12 -10.56 -2.46
C SER A 50 11.68 -10.76 -2.94
N LYS A 51 11.43 -11.82 -3.72
CA LYS A 51 10.08 -12.14 -4.19
C LYS A 51 9.08 -12.29 -3.04
N ALA A 52 9.53 -12.83 -1.91
CA ALA A 52 8.72 -12.96 -0.70
C ALA A 52 8.34 -11.58 -0.13
N HIS A 53 9.30 -10.66 -0.03
CA HIS A 53 9.02 -9.29 0.41
C HIS A 53 8.10 -8.57 -0.57
N LEU A 54 8.32 -8.68 -1.88
CA LEU A 54 7.45 -8.04 -2.87
C LEU A 54 6.01 -8.53 -2.78
N THR A 55 5.81 -9.84 -2.63
CA THR A 55 4.48 -10.42 -2.47
C THR A 55 3.81 -9.91 -1.20
N ASN A 56 4.57 -9.83 -0.10
CA ASN A 56 4.07 -9.28 1.16
C ASN A 56 3.72 -7.80 1.04
N THR A 57 4.54 -6.98 0.38
CA THR A 57 4.26 -5.55 0.15
C THR A 57 2.96 -5.36 -0.62
N ILE A 58 2.72 -6.11 -1.70
CA ILE A 58 1.47 -5.98 -2.45
C ILE A 58 0.25 -6.30 -1.56
N VAL A 59 0.33 -7.37 -0.77
CA VAL A 59 -0.75 -7.73 0.17
C VAL A 59 -0.93 -6.67 1.24
N HIS A 60 0.18 -6.15 1.79
CA HIS A 60 0.21 -5.10 2.78
C HIS A 60 -0.54 -3.85 2.31
N GLU A 61 -0.22 -3.31 1.13
CA GLU A 61 -0.93 -2.12 0.60
C GLU A 61 -2.44 -2.36 0.38
N VAL A 62 -2.82 -3.58 0.03
CA VAL A 62 -4.25 -3.95 -0.11
C VAL A 62 -4.96 -3.96 1.24
N LEU A 63 -4.28 -4.37 2.32
CA LEU A 63 -4.84 -4.32 3.67
C LEU A 63 -5.05 -2.87 4.16
N HIS A 64 -4.16 -1.96 3.79
CA HIS A 64 -4.36 -0.52 4.00
C HIS A 64 -5.59 0.02 3.26
N ALA A 65 -5.82 -0.42 2.02
CA ALA A 65 -7.04 -0.08 1.29
C ALA A 65 -8.32 -0.63 1.96
N LEU A 66 -8.21 -1.68 2.78
CA LEU A 66 -9.30 -2.21 3.62
C LEU A 66 -9.44 -1.51 4.98
N GLY A 67 -8.62 -0.50 5.25
CA GLY A 67 -8.65 0.27 6.50
C GLY A 67 -7.95 -0.43 7.66
N LEU A 68 -7.13 -1.45 7.39
CA LEU A 68 -6.15 -1.88 8.38
C LEU A 68 -5.00 -0.88 8.38
N ASP A 69 -4.52 -0.58 9.56
CA ASP A 69 -3.37 0.27 9.79
C ASP A 69 -2.40 -0.50 10.69
N HIS A 70 -1.16 -0.05 10.87
CA HIS A 70 -0.25 -0.61 11.87
C HIS A 70 -0.22 0.28 13.12
N PRO A 71 -1.27 0.22 13.99
CA PRO A 71 -1.29 0.97 15.25
C PRO A 71 -0.18 0.52 16.21
N ASN A 72 0.41 -0.65 15.97
CA ASN A 72 1.62 -1.11 16.65
C ASN A 72 2.86 -0.71 15.84
N THR A 73 3.25 0.55 16.01
CA THR A 73 4.51 1.11 15.51
C THR A 73 4.62 1.13 13.99
N ASP A 74 3.72 1.89 13.36
CA ASP A 74 4.09 2.64 12.16
C ASP A 74 5.25 3.59 12.53
N LEU A 75 6.48 3.22 12.14
CA LEU A 75 7.70 3.89 12.58
C LEU A 75 7.81 5.32 12.01
N ASP A 76 7.13 5.63 10.91
CA ASP A 76 7.22 6.91 10.20
C ASP A 76 5.91 7.47 9.63
N GLY A 77 4.76 6.84 9.89
CA GLY A 77 3.46 7.45 9.64
C GLY A 77 2.99 7.31 8.19
N ASP A 78 3.53 6.36 7.43
CA ASP A 78 3.45 6.37 5.97
C ASP A 78 2.35 5.50 5.36
N GLY A 79 1.69 4.68 6.19
CA GLY A 79 0.46 3.95 5.86
C GLY A 79 0.69 2.77 4.95
#